data_AF-A0A6N6NP76-F1
#
_entry.id   AF-A0A6N6NP76-F1
#
_cell.length_a   1.000
_cell.length_b   1.000
_cell.length_c   1.000
_cell.angle_alpha   90.00
_cell.angle_beta   90.00
_cell.angle_gamma   90.00
#
_symmetry.space_group_name_H-M   'P 1'
#
loop_
_entity.id
_entity.type
_entity.pdbx_description
1 polymer ?
#
loop_
_entity_poly.entity_id
_entity_poly.type
_entity_poly.pdbx_seq_one_letter_code
_entity_poly.pdbx_strand_id
1 'polypeptide(L)'
;MTCAAARGFSVGTVTPSDYATAPQSCHSPAAIPESSRAARCRRGGAPASCQGSSTGGLAVAIFHCNISVASRAVGASAVAGAAYISRSAIEFEREGTMFDFTKAHRHERLVADLGIALPDNAPKRFGERGALWNEVERVEKKADAQLCRRIEWALPDELPDDEKIRLARKHVAQRAAAGHVVDACIHCNVDGTNWHVHELEPLRPVGENGFLAKSENVYVCRKLGEKDDRKASAKEFAFLKAEGWEKVYRYRIGGETRWLTPTEAAARVRGKLGQSADPEDVSELTRKSRQGRNPKQETRYLTDWNEPTKAEEWRSEIAALINDALEENGFDGRVDHRSYERQGIERVPQVHEGSRVRAMENRAKAEAEAAG
;
A
#
# COMPACT_ATOMS: atom_id res chain seq x y z
N MET A 1 -40.56 26.02 -7.92
CA MET A 1 -39.18 26.25 -8.37
C MET A 1 -38.37 26.78 -7.20
N THR A 2 -37.64 25.91 -6.51
CA THR A 2 -36.52 26.25 -5.64
C THR A 2 -35.75 24.97 -5.34
N CYS A 3 -34.43 25.12 -5.36
CA CYS A 3 -33.39 24.09 -5.29
C CYS A 3 -33.20 23.59 -3.84
N ALA A 4 -32.97 22.30 -3.63
CA ALA A 4 -32.53 21.75 -2.34
C ALA A 4 -31.26 20.92 -2.53
N ALA A 5 -30.19 21.37 -1.87
CA ALA A 5 -28.84 20.82 -1.90
C ALA A 5 -28.72 19.52 -1.08
N ALA A 6 -28.01 18.54 -1.63
CA ALA A 6 -27.62 17.32 -0.94
C ALA A 6 -26.50 17.61 0.08
N ARG A 7 -26.70 17.16 1.32
CA ARG A 7 -25.75 17.26 2.43
C ARG A 7 -24.72 16.12 2.38
N GLY A 8 -23.49 16.47 2.76
CA GLY A 8 -22.28 15.66 2.62
C GLY A 8 -22.14 14.47 3.56
N PHE A 9 -21.26 13.57 3.13
CA PHE A 9 -20.75 12.43 3.88
C PHE A 9 -19.83 12.87 5.02
N SER A 10 -20.13 12.40 6.23
CA SER A 10 -19.29 12.52 7.42
C SER A 10 -18.23 11.42 7.41
N VAL A 11 -16.96 11.81 7.40
CA VAL A 11 -15.81 10.91 7.58
C VAL A 11 -15.71 10.53 9.05
N GLY A 12 -15.94 9.25 9.37
CA GLY A 12 -15.80 8.71 10.72
C GLY A 12 -14.33 8.73 11.16
N THR A 13 -14.05 9.47 12.22
CA THR A 13 -12.76 9.54 12.91
C THR A 13 -12.50 8.25 13.69
N VAL A 14 -11.42 7.53 13.38
CA VAL A 14 -10.87 6.47 14.24
C VAL A 14 -9.94 7.13 15.26
N THR A 15 -10.25 6.95 16.54
CA THR A 15 -9.50 7.53 17.68
C THR A 15 -8.43 6.55 18.21
N PRO A 16 -7.39 7.05 18.91
CA PRO A 16 -6.21 6.27 19.26
C PRO A 16 -6.50 5.38 20.48
N SER A 17 -6.74 4.08 20.24
CA SER A 17 -6.83 3.06 21.30
C SER A 17 -6.11 1.74 20.95
N ASP A 18 -5.36 1.68 19.85
CA ASP A 18 -4.72 0.44 19.38
C ASP A 18 -3.28 0.21 19.88
N TYR A 19 -2.78 1.07 20.76
CA TYR A 19 -1.52 0.81 21.48
C TYR A 19 -1.83 0.65 22.96
N ALA A 20 -1.96 -0.60 23.39
CA ALA A 20 -2.16 -0.96 24.78
C ALA A 20 -1.02 -0.40 25.65
N THR A 21 -1.43 0.39 26.64
CA THR A 21 -0.65 0.94 27.74
C THR A 21 0.14 -0.15 28.46
N ALA A 22 1.45 0.01 28.61
CA ALA A 22 2.26 -0.80 29.49
C ALA A 22 2.07 -0.37 30.96
N PRO A 23 1.86 -1.28 31.92
CA PRO A 23 2.09 -0.99 33.32
C PRO A 23 3.51 -1.40 33.74
N GLN A 24 4.16 -0.48 34.45
CA GLN A 24 5.44 -0.63 35.12
C GLN A 24 5.39 -1.61 36.30
N SER A 25 6.53 -2.31 36.49
CA SER A 25 7.14 -2.87 37.71
C SER A 25 6.27 -3.52 38.79
N CYS A 26 6.64 -4.76 39.20
CA CYS A 26 6.86 -5.18 40.60
C CYS A 26 7.36 -6.64 40.71
N HIS A 27 8.60 -6.81 41.19
CA HIS A 27 9.13 -7.83 42.12
C HIS A 27 8.95 -9.35 41.87
N SER A 28 10.11 -10.04 41.78
CA SER A 28 10.30 -11.50 41.93
C SER A 28 9.88 -12.01 43.34
N PRO A 29 9.66 -13.33 43.55
CA PRO A 29 10.75 -14.32 43.66
C PRO A 29 10.49 -15.71 43.01
N ALA A 30 11.55 -16.52 43.06
CA ALA A 30 11.83 -17.80 42.40
C ALA A 30 10.92 -19.01 42.72
N ALA A 31 10.89 -20.01 41.81
CA ALA A 31 11.45 -21.37 42.02
C ALA A 31 10.98 -22.40 40.95
N ILE A 32 11.91 -23.26 40.54
CA ILE A 32 11.82 -24.53 39.77
C ILE A 32 11.70 -25.66 40.85
N PRO A 33 11.12 -26.89 40.66
CA PRO A 33 11.51 -27.81 39.59
C PRO A 33 10.57 -28.89 39.03
N GLU A 34 11.00 -29.36 37.85
CA GLU A 34 11.03 -30.73 37.27
C GLU A 34 9.86 -31.71 37.45
N SER A 35 9.44 -32.34 36.34
CA SER A 35 9.77 -33.76 36.10
C SER A 35 9.27 -34.31 34.74
N SER A 36 10.21 -34.99 34.09
CA SER A 36 10.13 -36.12 33.15
C SER A 36 8.77 -36.76 32.81
N ARG A 37 8.56 -37.11 31.52
CA ARG A 37 8.70 -38.51 31.04
C ARG A 37 8.51 -38.66 29.53
N ALA A 38 9.23 -39.64 29.00
CA ALA A 38 9.45 -39.95 27.61
C ALA A 38 8.37 -40.83 26.96
N ALA A 39 8.30 -40.68 25.63
CA ALA A 39 8.17 -41.71 24.59
C ALA A 39 7.21 -42.89 24.78
N ARG A 40 6.27 -43.05 23.83
CA ARG A 40 6.12 -44.34 23.15
C ARG A 40 5.54 -44.22 21.74
N CYS A 41 6.35 -44.67 20.79
CA CYS A 41 6.03 -44.98 19.41
C CYS A 41 5.22 -46.30 19.34
N ARG A 42 4.18 -46.39 18.50
CA ARG A 42 3.69 -47.67 17.96
C ARG A 42 3.33 -47.50 16.48
N ARG A 43 3.88 -48.42 15.68
CA ARG A 43 3.65 -48.62 14.24
C ARG A 43 2.36 -49.40 14.00
N GLY A 44 1.77 -49.21 12.82
CA GLY A 44 1.33 -50.30 11.96
C GLY A 44 -0.18 -50.50 11.80
N GLY A 45 -0.71 -50.07 10.64
CA GLY A 45 -2.01 -50.47 10.10
C GLY A 45 -2.19 -49.87 8.70
N ALA A 46 -1.96 -50.69 7.66
CA ALA A 46 -2.15 -50.35 6.24
C ALA A 46 -3.64 -50.50 5.83
N PRO A 47 -4.07 -50.00 4.66
CA PRO A 47 -5.32 -49.26 4.52
C PRO A 47 -6.51 -50.13 4.11
N ALA A 48 -7.69 -49.81 4.63
CA ALA A 48 -8.95 -50.26 4.10
C ALA A 48 -9.44 -49.25 3.05
N SER A 49 -9.63 -49.73 1.83
CA SER A 49 -10.29 -49.04 0.72
C SER A 49 -11.76 -48.78 1.07
N CYS A 50 -12.10 -47.51 1.30
CA CYS A 50 -13.48 -47.06 1.43
C CYS A 50 -13.79 -46.18 0.23
N GLN A 51 -14.47 -46.73 -0.77
CA GLN A 51 -15.14 -45.97 -1.81
C GLN A 51 -16.27 -45.17 -1.14
N GLY A 52 -15.99 -43.90 -0.86
CA GLY A 52 -16.92 -42.93 -0.31
C GLY A 52 -17.46 -42.03 -1.40
N SER A 53 -18.68 -42.35 -1.84
CA SER A 53 -19.67 -41.46 -2.47
C SER A 53 -19.37 -39.96 -2.39
N SER A 54 -19.07 -39.36 -3.54
CA SER A 54 -18.91 -37.93 -3.76
C SER A 54 -20.25 -37.19 -3.69
N THR A 55 -20.60 -36.71 -2.50
CA THR A 55 -21.56 -35.60 -2.32
C THR A 55 -21.19 -34.84 -1.05
N GLY A 56 -20.04 -34.15 -1.08
CA GLY A 56 -19.67 -33.14 -0.10
C GLY A 56 -19.91 -31.76 -0.71
N GLY A 57 -20.80 -30.96 -0.13
CA GLY A 57 -21.16 -29.65 -0.65
C GLY A 57 -19.93 -28.77 -0.89
N LEU A 58 -19.92 -28.06 -2.03
CA LEU A 58 -18.90 -27.09 -2.42
C LEU A 58 -18.67 -26.11 -1.26
N ALA A 59 -17.58 -26.31 -0.52
CA ALA A 59 -17.06 -25.29 0.38
C ALA A 59 -16.68 -24.09 -0.50
N VAL A 60 -17.42 -22.99 -0.36
CA VAL A 60 -17.15 -21.77 -1.10
C VAL A 60 -15.92 -21.13 -0.46
N ALA A 61 -14.78 -21.23 -1.14
CA ALA A 61 -13.59 -20.47 -0.77
C ALA A 61 -13.95 -18.98 -0.67
N ILE A 62 -13.68 -18.35 0.48
CA ILE A 62 -14.05 -16.95 0.73
C ILE A 62 -12.88 -16.03 0.38
N PHE A 63 -13.12 -15.08 -0.52
CA PHE A 63 -12.12 -14.05 -0.81
C PHE A 63 -12.12 -12.97 0.27
N HIS A 64 -10.96 -12.77 0.90
CA HIS A 64 -10.70 -11.57 1.69
C HIS A 64 -9.38 -10.95 1.25
N CYS A 65 -9.43 -9.65 0.95
CA CYS A 65 -8.25 -8.82 0.74
C CYS A 65 -8.59 -7.41 1.24
N ASN A 66 -7.70 -6.81 2.01
CA ASN A 66 -7.80 -5.45 2.52
C ASN A 66 -6.53 -4.70 2.13
N ILE A 67 -6.69 -3.56 1.46
CA ILE A 67 -5.59 -2.69 1.06
C ILE A 67 -5.79 -1.34 1.74
N SER A 68 -4.83 -0.95 2.56
CA SER A 68 -4.87 0.31 3.30
C SER A 68 -3.51 1.01 3.27
N VAL A 69 -3.46 2.26 3.75
CA VAL A 69 -2.23 3.06 3.81
C VAL A 69 -1.96 3.46 5.24
N ALA A 70 -0.78 3.11 5.76
CA ALA A 70 -0.29 3.60 7.03
C ALA A 70 0.14 5.06 6.90
N SER A 71 -0.45 5.93 7.71
CA SER A 71 -0.11 7.36 7.74
C SER A 71 0.30 7.80 9.14
N ARG A 72 1.32 8.65 9.20
CA ARG A 72 1.75 9.29 10.44
C ARG A 72 0.66 10.18 11.07
N ALA A 73 -0.25 10.71 10.25
CA ALA A 73 -1.37 11.53 10.72
C ALA A 73 -2.29 10.81 11.72
N VAL A 74 -2.37 9.48 11.63
CA VAL A 74 -3.17 8.63 12.53
C VAL A 74 -2.30 7.90 13.57
N GLY A 75 -1.05 8.34 13.76
CA GLY A 75 -0.11 7.73 14.71
C GLY A 75 0.51 6.42 14.25
N ALA A 76 0.45 6.09 12.94
CA ALA A 76 1.12 4.89 12.44
C ALA A 76 2.64 5.08 12.35
N SER A 77 3.38 3.98 12.53
CA SER A 77 4.80 3.87 12.21
C SER A 77 5.04 2.68 11.29
N ALA A 78 5.94 2.85 10.32
CA ALA A 78 6.35 1.78 9.42
C ALA A 78 7.21 0.73 10.15
N VAL A 79 8.11 1.18 11.03
CA VAL A 79 8.97 0.31 11.85
C VAL A 79 8.13 -0.52 12.81
N ALA A 80 7.16 0.10 13.50
CA ALA A 80 6.24 -0.64 14.37
C ALA A 80 5.41 -1.67 13.58
N GLY A 81 4.92 -1.29 12.39
CA GLY A 81 4.17 -2.20 11.52
C GLY A 81 5.01 -3.41 11.10
N ALA A 82 6.25 -3.19 10.70
CA ALA A 82 7.18 -4.26 10.32
C ALA A 82 7.46 -5.21 11.49
N ALA A 83 7.85 -4.65 12.65
CA ALA A 83 8.12 -5.42 13.85
C ALA A 83 6.90 -6.24 14.29
N TYR A 84 5.69 -5.68 14.15
CA TYR A 84 4.44 -6.36 14.45
C TYR A 84 4.20 -7.57 13.53
N ILE A 85 4.29 -7.40 12.21
CA ILE A 85 4.00 -8.50 11.27
C ILE A 85 5.07 -9.60 11.35
N SER A 86 6.33 -9.28 11.63
CA SER A 86 7.39 -10.28 11.75
C SER A 86 7.55 -10.83 13.17
N ARG A 87 6.73 -10.37 14.14
CA ARG A 87 6.85 -10.72 15.57
C ARG A 87 8.29 -10.56 16.08
N SER A 88 8.93 -9.45 15.72
CA SER A 88 10.34 -9.18 16.03
C SER A 88 10.51 -7.91 16.85
N ALA A 89 11.74 -7.65 17.27
CA ALA A 89 12.14 -6.37 17.85
C ALA A 89 12.91 -5.55 16.81
N ILE A 90 12.52 -4.30 16.59
CA ILE A 90 13.19 -3.39 15.65
C ILE A 90 13.35 -2.02 16.31
N GLU A 91 14.57 -1.48 16.25
CA GLU A 91 14.87 -0.14 16.73
C GLU A 91 14.24 0.90 15.79
N PHE A 92 13.61 1.90 16.39
CA PHE A 92 13.16 3.10 15.72
C PHE A 92 14.17 4.23 15.91
N GLU A 93 15.06 4.38 14.93
CA GLU A 93 16.23 5.26 15.02
C GLU A 93 15.87 6.73 15.26
N ARG A 94 14.75 7.19 14.70
CA ARG A 94 14.32 8.59 14.83
C ARG A 94 14.06 9.00 16.28
N GLU A 95 13.56 8.07 17.08
CA GLU A 95 13.12 8.32 18.46
C GLU A 95 14.01 7.60 19.48
N GLY A 96 14.94 6.75 19.02
CA GLY A 96 15.81 5.93 19.88
C GLY A 96 15.02 4.92 20.72
N THR A 97 13.85 4.52 20.24
CA THR A 97 12.94 3.60 20.93
C THR A 97 12.97 2.22 20.30
N MET A 98 12.59 1.18 21.04
CA MET A 98 12.50 -0.19 20.54
C MET A 98 11.03 -0.59 20.40
N PHE A 99 10.62 -1.02 19.21
CA PHE A 99 9.35 -1.70 19.02
C PHE A 99 9.58 -3.20 19.15
N ASP A 100 9.13 -3.79 20.26
CA ASP A 100 9.32 -5.22 20.58
C ASP A 100 7.98 -5.98 20.56
N PHE A 101 7.80 -6.80 19.53
CA PHE A 101 6.65 -7.70 19.35
C PHE A 101 7.05 -9.18 19.38
N THR A 102 8.17 -9.52 20.04
CA THR A 102 8.67 -10.90 20.14
C THR A 102 7.84 -11.81 21.03
N LYS A 103 7.01 -11.23 21.91
CA LYS A 103 6.13 -11.99 22.79
C LYS A 103 5.02 -12.65 21.99
N ALA A 104 4.70 -13.89 22.34
CA ALA A 104 3.60 -14.64 21.74
C ALA A 104 2.29 -13.83 21.81
N HIS A 105 1.65 -13.69 20.65
CA HIS A 105 0.36 -13.02 20.55
C HIS A 105 -0.76 -13.95 21.04
N ARG A 106 -1.79 -13.38 21.67
CA ARG A 106 -2.82 -14.19 22.36
C ARG A 106 -3.78 -14.92 21.43
N HIS A 107 -3.99 -14.38 20.23
CA HIS A 107 -5.02 -14.84 19.30
C HIS A 107 -4.47 -15.31 17.97
N GLU A 108 -3.25 -14.91 17.62
CA GLU A 108 -2.62 -15.19 16.34
C GLU A 108 -1.20 -15.70 16.56
N ARG A 109 -0.69 -16.45 15.60
CA ARG A 109 0.71 -16.88 15.56
C ARG A 109 1.31 -16.57 14.20
N LEU A 110 2.59 -16.24 14.19
CA LEU A 110 3.39 -16.20 12.98
C LEU A 110 3.62 -17.64 12.51
N VAL A 111 3.18 -17.93 11.29
CA VAL A 111 3.36 -19.23 10.65
C VAL A 111 4.65 -19.25 9.83
N ALA A 112 4.86 -18.22 9.01
CA ALA A 112 6.05 -18.11 8.17
C ALA A 112 6.47 -16.65 8.02
N ASP A 113 7.74 -16.39 8.26
CA ASP A 113 8.40 -15.16 7.82
C ASP A 113 8.87 -15.34 6.37
N LEU A 114 8.31 -14.58 5.44
CA LEU A 114 8.70 -14.64 4.02
C LEU A 114 9.88 -13.70 3.70
N GLY A 115 10.27 -12.86 4.67
CA GLY A 115 11.33 -11.88 4.55
C GLY A 115 10.91 -10.67 3.71
N ILE A 116 11.93 -9.92 3.26
CA ILE A 116 11.77 -8.82 2.33
C ILE A 116 12.19 -9.28 0.94
N ALA A 117 11.26 -9.20 -0.01
CA ALA A 117 11.55 -9.33 -1.43
C ALA A 117 11.88 -7.97 -2.03
N LEU A 118 12.98 -7.93 -2.78
CA LEU A 118 13.53 -6.73 -3.39
C LEU A 118 13.49 -6.84 -4.92
N PRO A 119 13.18 -5.75 -5.64
CA PRO A 119 13.44 -5.68 -7.07
C PRO A 119 14.95 -5.58 -7.32
N ASP A 120 15.39 -5.97 -8.53
CA ASP A 120 16.82 -6.09 -8.88
C ASP A 120 17.63 -4.81 -8.65
N ASN A 121 17.00 -3.65 -8.82
CA ASN A 121 17.64 -2.34 -8.69
C ASN A 121 17.67 -1.82 -7.26
N ALA A 122 17.14 -2.54 -6.27
CA ALA A 122 17.10 -2.09 -4.89
C ALA A 122 18.46 -2.31 -4.18
N PRO A 123 18.84 -1.45 -3.23
CA PRO A 123 20.00 -1.68 -2.40
C PRO A 123 19.83 -2.95 -1.55
N LYS A 124 20.80 -3.87 -1.59
CA LYS A 124 20.77 -5.12 -0.81
C LYS A 124 20.53 -4.92 0.69
N ARG A 125 20.98 -3.80 1.26
CA ARG A 125 20.75 -3.46 2.69
C ARG A 125 19.27 -3.40 3.06
N PHE A 126 18.37 -3.13 2.10
CA PHE A 126 16.93 -3.14 2.35
C PHE A 126 16.36 -4.55 2.53
N GLY A 127 17.17 -5.61 2.39
CA GLY A 127 16.77 -6.96 2.83
C GLY A 127 16.63 -7.07 4.35
N GLU A 128 17.19 -6.11 5.10
CA GLU A 128 17.06 -6.03 6.55
C GLU A 128 15.92 -5.08 6.94
N ARG A 129 14.95 -5.57 7.73
CA ARG A 129 13.75 -4.80 8.12
C ARG A 129 14.07 -3.48 8.81
N GLY A 130 15.02 -3.49 9.74
CA GLY A 130 15.45 -2.27 10.42
C GLY A 130 15.94 -1.21 9.43
N ALA A 131 16.78 -1.61 8.47
CA ALA A 131 17.33 -0.70 7.47
C ALA A 131 16.26 -0.20 6.48
N LEU A 132 15.38 -1.08 6.01
CA LEU A 132 14.29 -0.71 5.09
C LEU A 132 13.32 0.29 5.74
N TRP A 133 12.79 -0.06 6.92
CA TRP A 133 11.67 0.67 7.50
C TRP A 133 12.11 1.97 8.20
N ASN A 134 13.33 2.03 8.74
CA ASN A 134 13.89 3.31 9.19
C ASN A 134 14.20 4.23 8.00
N GLU A 135 14.64 3.69 6.86
CA GLU A 135 14.81 4.50 5.66
C GLU A 135 13.48 5.12 5.20
N VAL A 136 12.39 4.35 5.18
CA VAL A 136 11.04 4.86 4.85
C VAL A 136 10.67 6.02 5.78
N GLU A 137 10.84 5.84 7.09
CA GLU A 137 10.55 6.89 8.09
C GLU A 137 11.41 8.14 7.89
N ARG A 138 12.66 7.97 7.46
CA ARG A 138 13.63 9.04 7.22
C ARG A 138 13.33 9.85 5.94
N VAL A 139 12.94 9.18 4.86
CA VAL A 139 12.65 9.86 3.58
C VAL A 139 11.28 10.55 3.59
N GLU A 140 10.34 10.06 4.40
CA GLU A 140 9.01 10.64 4.58
C GLU A 140 9.00 11.71 5.67
N LYS A 141 9.26 12.97 5.28
CA LYS A 141 9.53 14.08 6.22
C LYS A 141 8.31 14.77 6.83
N LYS A 142 7.12 14.63 6.24
CA LYS A 142 5.93 15.41 6.67
C LYS A 142 5.24 14.78 7.87
N ALA A 143 4.66 15.58 8.77
CA ALA A 143 3.93 15.08 9.94
C ALA A 143 2.74 14.18 9.57
N ASP A 144 2.14 14.39 8.38
CA ASP A 144 1.02 13.63 7.83
C ASP A 144 1.44 12.60 6.76
N ALA A 145 2.73 12.27 6.68
CA ALA A 145 3.24 11.44 5.59
C ALA A 145 2.63 10.04 5.61
N GLN A 146 2.23 9.59 4.42
CA GLN A 146 1.91 8.20 4.14
C GLN A 146 3.21 7.40 4.00
N LEU A 147 3.33 6.34 4.78
CA LEU A 147 4.59 5.61 5.00
C LEU A 147 4.66 4.35 4.14
N CYS A 148 3.67 3.48 4.27
CA CYS A 148 3.59 2.23 3.54
C CYS A 148 2.13 1.88 3.22
N ARG A 149 1.96 1.08 2.18
CA ARG A 149 0.73 0.36 1.90
C ARG A 149 0.75 -0.94 2.71
N ARG A 150 -0.38 -1.28 3.30
CA ARG A 150 -0.63 -2.56 3.97
C ARG A 150 -1.61 -3.35 3.11
N ILE A 151 -1.21 -4.56 2.74
CA ILE A 151 -2.08 -5.50 2.04
C ILE A 151 -2.24 -6.69 2.98
N GLU A 152 -3.47 -7.04 3.30
CA GLU A 152 -3.81 -8.24 4.05
C GLU A 152 -4.73 -9.09 3.20
N TRP A 153 -4.46 -10.38 3.04
CA TRP A 153 -5.34 -11.25 2.27
C TRP A 153 -5.37 -12.66 2.83
N ALA A 154 -6.54 -13.29 2.73
CA ALA A 154 -6.78 -14.62 3.27
C ALA A 154 -6.28 -15.71 2.32
N LEU A 155 -5.69 -16.75 2.90
CA LEU A 155 -5.33 -17.99 2.24
C LEU A 155 -6.47 -19.00 2.45
N PRO A 156 -6.93 -19.69 1.40
CA PRO A 156 -8.01 -20.68 1.52
C PRO A 156 -7.68 -21.78 2.52
N ASP A 157 -8.62 -22.13 3.41
CA ASP A 157 -8.44 -23.20 4.40
C ASP A 157 -8.31 -24.58 3.72
N GLU A 158 -8.87 -24.74 2.52
CA GLU A 158 -8.84 -25.96 1.73
C GLU A 158 -7.43 -26.32 1.24
N LEU A 159 -6.58 -25.33 1.00
CA LEU A 159 -5.22 -25.58 0.49
C LEU A 159 -4.33 -26.25 1.57
N PRO A 160 -3.47 -27.21 1.20
CA PRO A 160 -2.42 -27.70 2.09
C PRO A 160 -1.51 -26.56 2.61
N ASP A 161 -0.98 -26.69 3.82
CA ASP A 161 -0.19 -25.63 4.45
C ASP A 161 1.08 -25.23 3.67
N ASP A 162 1.74 -26.21 3.04
CA ASP A 162 2.89 -25.98 2.15
C ASP A 162 2.48 -25.23 0.87
N GLU A 163 1.29 -25.50 0.35
CA GLU A 163 0.69 -24.80 -0.78
C GLU A 163 0.36 -23.36 -0.43
N LYS A 164 -0.22 -23.11 0.76
CA LYS A 164 -0.46 -21.75 1.26
C LYS A 164 0.83 -20.93 1.29
N ILE A 165 1.93 -21.51 1.77
CA ILE A 165 3.25 -20.86 1.81
C ILE A 165 3.81 -20.65 0.39
N ARG A 166 3.71 -21.66 -0.49
CA ARG A 166 4.15 -21.54 -1.89
C ARG A 166 3.42 -20.42 -2.62
N LEU A 167 2.11 -20.35 -2.42
CA LEU A 167 1.22 -19.36 -3.01
C LEU A 167 1.63 -17.94 -2.62
N ALA A 168 1.79 -17.69 -1.32
CA ALA A 168 2.22 -16.39 -0.82
C ALA A 168 3.62 -16.01 -1.33
N ARG A 169 4.58 -16.95 -1.38
CA ARG A 169 5.92 -16.70 -1.94
C ARG A 169 5.86 -16.37 -3.43
N LYS A 170 5.01 -17.04 -4.21
CA LYS A 170 4.80 -16.77 -5.64
C LYS A 170 4.31 -15.34 -5.85
N HIS A 171 3.28 -14.91 -5.10
CA HIS A 171 2.77 -13.55 -5.17
C HIS A 171 3.83 -12.51 -4.79
N VAL A 172 4.51 -12.68 -3.66
CA VAL A 172 5.58 -11.76 -3.21
C VAL A 172 6.70 -11.62 -4.26
N ALA A 173 7.10 -12.71 -4.91
CA ALA A 173 8.09 -12.68 -5.99
C ALA A 173 7.57 -11.94 -7.24
N GLN A 174 6.30 -12.14 -7.63
CA GLN A 174 5.68 -11.42 -8.75
C GLN A 174 5.59 -9.92 -8.48
N ARG A 175 5.22 -9.52 -7.26
CA ARG A 175 5.23 -8.11 -6.82
C ARG A 175 6.62 -7.50 -6.91
N ALA A 176 7.65 -8.21 -6.42
CA ALA A 176 9.03 -7.74 -6.50
C ALA A 176 9.51 -7.61 -7.96
N ALA A 177 9.17 -8.55 -8.82
CA ALA A 177 9.46 -8.46 -10.26
C ALA A 177 8.75 -7.28 -10.93
N ALA A 178 7.59 -6.85 -10.43
CA ALA A 178 6.89 -5.64 -10.86
C ALA A 178 7.50 -4.33 -10.28
N GLY A 179 8.62 -4.41 -9.58
CA GLY A 179 9.37 -3.25 -9.06
C GLY A 179 9.02 -2.86 -7.62
N HIS A 180 8.17 -3.62 -6.93
CA HIS A 180 7.80 -3.34 -5.54
C HIS A 180 8.85 -3.86 -4.56
N VAL A 181 9.08 -3.15 -3.45
CA VAL A 181 9.70 -3.75 -2.26
C VAL A 181 8.58 -4.29 -1.38
N VAL A 182 8.66 -5.56 -0.99
CA VAL A 182 7.58 -6.24 -0.25
C VAL A 182 8.15 -6.92 0.99
N ASP A 183 7.68 -6.54 2.17
CA ASP A 183 7.90 -7.26 3.42
C ASP A 183 6.66 -8.08 3.74
N ALA A 184 6.78 -9.40 3.83
CA ALA A 184 5.62 -10.27 3.98
C ALA A 184 5.78 -11.34 5.07
N CYS A 185 4.69 -11.63 5.76
CA CYS A 185 4.58 -12.67 6.78
C CYS A 185 3.22 -13.36 6.69
N ILE A 186 3.17 -14.65 7.02
CA ILE A 186 1.94 -15.45 7.07
C ILE A 186 1.57 -15.67 8.52
N HIS A 187 0.34 -15.33 8.88
CA HIS A 187 -0.23 -15.50 10.20
C HIS A 187 -1.43 -16.44 10.12
N CYS A 188 -1.78 -17.04 11.25
CA CYS A 188 -3.07 -17.69 11.45
C CYS A 188 -3.51 -17.52 12.89
N ASN A 189 -4.77 -17.83 13.19
CA ASN A 189 -5.24 -17.93 14.56
C ASN A 189 -4.48 -19.03 15.31
N VAL A 190 -4.41 -18.93 16.64
CA VAL A 190 -3.75 -19.95 17.48
C VAL A 190 -4.37 -21.35 17.34
N ASP A 191 -5.64 -21.45 16.94
CA ASP A 191 -6.35 -22.70 16.66
C ASP A 191 -6.09 -23.25 15.25
N GLY A 192 -5.30 -22.55 14.43
CA GLY A 192 -4.94 -22.96 13.07
C GLY A 192 -5.91 -22.48 11.97
N THR A 193 -6.95 -21.72 12.31
CA THR A 193 -7.89 -21.13 11.34
C THR A 193 -7.44 -19.76 10.83
N ASN A 194 -8.10 -19.23 9.81
CA ASN A 194 -7.91 -17.86 9.31
C ASN A 194 -6.45 -17.58 8.91
N TRP A 195 -5.93 -18.37 7.99
CA TRP A 195 -4.61 -18.10 7.42
C TRP A 195 -4.66 -16.84 6.58
N HIS A 196 -3.74 -15.92 6.81
CA HIS A 196 -3.67 -14.68 6.06
C HIS A 196 -2.24 -14.19 5.92
N VAL A 197 -1.98 -13.47 4.84
CA VAL A 197 -0.71 -12.82 4.58
C VAL A 197 -0.83 -11.36 4.99
N HIS A 198 0.13 -10.87 5.76
CA HIS A 198 0.37 -9.44 5.91
C HIS A 198 1.52 -9.04 5.00
N GLU A 199 1.32 -7.98 4.22
CA GLU A 199 2.32 -7.38 3.34
C GLU A 199 2.43 -5.89 3.62
N LEU A 200 3.67 -5.41 3.70
CA LEU A 200 3.98 -4.00 3.80
C LEU A 200 4.82 -3.58 2.59
N GLU A 201 4.37 -2.54 1.90
CA GLU A 201 5.07 -1.99 0.73
C GLU A 201 5.36 -0.49 0.91
N PRO A 202 6.60 -0.02 0.72
CA PRO A 202 6.89 1.40 0.63
C PRO A 202 6.11 2.07 -0.52
N LEU A 203 5.72 3.33 -0.32
CA LEU A 203 4.97 4.10 -1.33
C LEU A 203 5.85 4.84 -2.35
N ARG A 204 7.16 4.60 -2.30
CA ARG A 204 8.15 5.19 -3.22
C ARG A 204 8.76 4.09 -4.07
N PRO A 205 8.99 4.33 -5.37
CA PRO A 205 9.87 3.48 -6.13
C PRO A 205 11.28 3.52 -5.53
N VAL A 206 11.97 2.39 -5.60
CA VAL A 206 13.36 2.25 -5.16
C VAL A 206 14.28 2.32 -6.39
N GLY A 207 15.46 2.90 -6.21
CA GLY A 207 16.58 2.81 -7.14
C GLY A 207 17.86 2.38 -6.43
N GLU A 208 18.95 2.30 -7.16
CA GLU A 208 20.24 1.73 -6.69
C GLU A 208 20.77 2.34 -5.39
N ASN A 209 20.44 3.62 -5.14
CA ASN A 209 20.92 4.38 -3.98
C ASN A 209 19.87 4.54 -2.86
N GLY A 210 18.66 4.00 -3.03
CA GLY A 210 17.55 4.14 -2.08
C GLY A 210 16.26 4.62 -2.73
N PHE A 211 15.33 5.14 -1.93
CA PHE A 211 14.04 5.58 -2.45
C PHE A 211 14.12 6.82 -3.33
N LEU A 212 13.40 6.79 -4.44
CA LEU A 212 13.23 7.90 -5.35
C LEU A 212 12.11 8.84 -4.89
N ALA A 213 11.89 9.92 -5.65
CA ALA A 213 10.72 10.77 -5.44
C ALA A 213 9.43 10.00 -5.80
N LYS A 214 8.30 10.31 -5.16
CA LYS A 214 6.98 9.79 -5.57
C LYS A 214 6.56 10.36 -6.92
N SER A 215 6.95 11.60 -7.17
CA SER A 215 6.57 12.35 -8.36
C SER A 215 7.62 13.40 -8.71
N GLU A 216 7.53 13.90 -9.93
CA GLU A 216 8.32 15.02 -10.42
C GLU A 216 7.42 16.07 -11.07
N ASN A 217 7.92 17.29 -11.19
CA ASN A 217 7.24 18.33 -11.94
C ASN A 217 7.59 18.21 -13.42
N VAL A 218 6.57 18.14 -14.27
CA VAL A 218 6.70 18.25 -15.73
C VAL A 218 6.18 19.60 -16.19
N TYR A 219 6.97 20.27 -17.02
CA TYR A 219 6.67 21.59 -17.56
C TYR A 219 5.90 21.47 -18.86
N VAL A 220 4.87 22.30 -19.02
CA VAL A 220 4.21 22.48 -20.31
C VAL A 220 5.13 23.32 -21.19
N CYS A 221 5.52 22.74 -22.30
CA CYS A 221 6.45 23.31 -23.27
C CYS A 221 5.74 23.44 -24.63
N ARG A 222 6.04 24.51 -25.35
CA ARG A 222 5.48 24.78 -26.67
C ARG A 222 6.58 25.23 -27.62
N LYS A 223 6.42 24.91 -28.89
CA LYS A 223 7.30 25.32 -29.98
C LYS A 223 6.48 26.00 -31.07
N LEU A 224 7.02 27.07 -31.65
CA LEU A 224 6.35 27.79 -32.74
C LEU A 224 6.20 26.88 -33.96
N GLY A 225 5.00 26.85 -34.55
CA GLY A 225 4.68 26.01 -35.72
C GLY A 225 4.20 24.60 -35.37
N GLU A 226 4.36 24.17 -34.11
CA GLU A 226 3.79 22.91 -33.61
C GLU A 226 2.38 23.16 -33.08
N LYS A 227 1.47 22.20 -33.31
CA LYS A 227 0.09 22.29 -32.83
C LYS A 227 -0.05 21.91 -31.36
N ASP A 228 0.74 20.94 -30.91
CA ASP A 228 0.55 20.30 -29.61
C ASP A 228 1.62 20.71 -28.59
N ASP A 229 1.17 20.97 -27.37
CA ASP A 229 2.05 21.19 -26.22
C ASP A 229 2.71 19.86 -25.81
N ARG A 230 3.99 19.90 -25.39
CA ARG A 230 4.70 18.76 -24.80
C ARG A 230 4.87 18.95 -23.30
N LYS A 231 4.86 17.85 -22.56
CA LYS A 231 5.22 17.82 -21.13
C LYS A 231 6.64 17.28 -21.00
N ALA A 232 7.46 17.98 -20.22
CA ALA A 232 8.85 17.60 -20.04
C ALA A 232 9.35 17.84 -18.61
N SER A 233 10.02 16.85 -18.03
CA SER A 233 10.80 17.03 -16.81
C SER A 233 11.91 18.07 -17.01
N ALA A 234 12.57 18.47 -15.92
CA ALA A 234 13.72 19.37 -16.03
C ALA A 234 14.85 18.78 -16.91
N LYS A 235 15.05 17.46 -16.84
CA LYS A 235 16.07 16.75 -17.63
C LYS A 235 15.66 16.67 -19.10
N GLU A 236 14.42 16.27 -19.38
CA GLU A 236 13.87 16.19 -20.75
C GLU A 236 13.88 17.57 -21.42
N PHE A 237 13.53 18.62 -20.68
CA PHE A 237 13.50 19.99 -21.22
C PHE A 237 14.87 20.48 -21.67
N ALA A 238 15.97 20.02 -21.06
CA ALA A 238 17.32 20.41 -21.48
C ALA A 238 17.58 20.06 -22.95
N PHE A 239 17.04 18.92 -23.42
CA PHE A 239 17.12 18.49 -24.81
C PHE A 239 16.12 19.24 -25.69
N LEU A 240 14.86 19.33 -25.27
CA LEU A 240 13.82 20.02 -26.04
C LEU A 240 14.14 21.50 -26.28
N LYS A 241 14.83 22.15 -25.33
CA LYS A 241 15.26 23.54 -25.48
C LYS A 241 16.17 23.72 -26.70
N ALA A 242 17.04 22.76 -27.00
CA ALA A 242 17.92 22.81 -28.17
C ALA A 242 17.13 22.70 -29.49
N GLU A 243 15.97 22.04 -29.47
CA GLU A 243 15.06 21.93 -30.60
C GLU A 243 14.10 23.12 -30.74
N GLY A 244 14.25 24.16 -29.92
CA GLY A 244 13.42 25.37 -29.96
C GLY A 244 12.13 25.29 -29.15
N TRP A 245 11.97 24.31 -28.26
CA TRP A 245 10.86 24.30 -27.31
C TRP A 245 11.11 25.27 -26.16
N GLU A 246 10.05 25.96 -25.75
CA GLU A 246 10.09 26.90 -24.64
C GLU A 246 9.06 26.53 -23.57
N LYS A 247 9.41 26.74 -22.30
CA LYS A 247 8.44 26.61 -21.21
C LYS A 247 7.39 27.71 -21.32
N VAL A 248 6.16 27.36 -20.98
CA VAL A 248 5.03 28.29 -20.98
C VAL A 248 4.93 29.00 -19.63
N TYR A 249 4.78 30.32 -19.64
CA TYR A 249 4.61 31.16 -18.44
C TYR A 249 3.33 31.98 -18.52
N ARG A 250 2.87 32.48 -17.37
CA ARG A 250 1.71 33.36 -17.29
C ARG A 250 2.16 34.80 -17.55
N TYR A 251 1.58 35.46 -18.55
CA TYR A 251 1.86 36.85 -18.90
C TYR A 251 0.58 37.67 -18.86
N ARG A 252 0.68 38.94 -18.44
CA ARG A 252 -0.40 39.94 -18.51
C ARG A 252 -0.03 41.07 -19.45
N ILE A 253 -0.53 41.02 -20.69
CA ILE A 253 -0.13 41.95 -21.76
C ILE A 253 -1.32 42.79 -22.20
N GLY A 254 -1.31 44.07 -21.81
CA GLY A 254 -2.38 45.06 -21.98
C GLY A 254 -3.76 44.53 -21.62
N GLY A 255 -3.97 44.32 -20.33
CA GLY A 255 -5.24 43.91 -19.73
C GLY A 255 -5.40 42.41 -19.58
N GLU A 256 -5.06 41.62 -20.60
CA GLU A 256 -5.35 40.19 -20.66
C GLU A 256 -4.24 39.30 -20.10
N THR A 257 -4.64 38.22 -19.42
CA THR A 257 -3.71 37.20 -18.89
C THR A 257 -3.76 35.93 -19.74
N ARG A 258 -2.59 35.46 -20.21
CA ARG A 258 -2.48 34.26 -21.06
C ARG A 258 -1.23 33.43 -20.71
N TRP A 259 -1.28 32.14 -21.02
CA TRP A 259 -0.14 31.21 -20.92
C TRP A 259 0.61 31.16 -22.24
N LEU A 260 1.83 31.71 -22.25
CA LEU A 260 2.63 31.91 -23.46
C LEU A 260 4.08 31.48 -23.28
N THR A 261 4.73 31.13 -24.38
CA THR A 261 6.19 31.11 -24.39
C THR A 261 6.75 32.54 -24.33
N PRO A 262 8.02 32.73 -23.89
CA PRO A 262 8.70 34.02 -24.02
C PRO A 262 8.64 34.58 -25.45
N THR A 263 8.86 33.77 -26.49
CA THR A 263 8.74 34.22 -27.89
C THR A 263 7.33 34.69 -28.24
N GLU A 264 6.29 33.94 -27.88
CA GLU A 264 4.89 34.33 -28.11
C GLU A 264 4.51 35.62 -27.38
N ALA A 265 5.02 35.78 -26.15
CA ALA A 265 4.82 36.99 -25.35
C ALA A 265 5.51 38.20 -25.99
N ALA A 266 6.76 38.05 -26.42
CA ALA A 266 7.51 39.10 -27.10
C ALA A 266 6.85 39.53 -28.42
N ALA A 267 6.34 38.58 -29.21
CA ALA A 267 5.60 38.88 -30.43
C ALA A 267 4.33 39.72 -30.15
N ARG A 268 3.60 39.42 -29.06
CA ARG A 268 2.44 40.22 -28.63
C ARG A 268 2.81 41.60 -28.12
N VAL A 269 3.89 41.73 -27.35
CA VAL A 269 4.38 43.03 -26.88
C VAL A 269 4.80 43.90 -28.06
N ARG A 270 5.57 43.34 -29.01
CA ARG A 270 5.94 44.03 -30.26
C ARG A 270 4.72 44.45 -31.06
N GLY A 271 3.71 43.58 -31.18
CA GLY A 271 2.45 43.93 -31.83
C GLY A 271 1.72 45.13 -31.20
N LYS A 272 1.93 45.39 -29.89
CA LYS A 272 1.38 46.57 -29.20
C LYS A 272 2.24 47.83 -29.33
N LEU A 273 3.56 47.69 -29.35
CA LEU A 273 4.50 48.81 -29.47
C LEU A 273 4.69 49.29 -30.93
N GLY A 274 4.41 48.42 -31.90
CA GLY A 274 4.66 48.66 -33.32
C GLY A 274 5.90 47.91 -33.83
N GLN A 275 5.98 47.74 -35.15
CA GLN A 275 7.05 46.93 -35.77
C GLN A 275 8.44 47.57 -35.67
N SER A 276 8.51 48.90 -35.54
CA SER A 276 9.75 49.67 -35.36
C SER A 276 10.18 49.83 -33.90
N ALA A 277 9.50 49.15 -32.96
CA ALA A 277 9.84 49.22 -31.54
C ALA A 277 11.24 48.67 -31.28
N ASP A 278 11.99 49.32 -30.39
CA ASP A 278 13.31 48.87 -29.96
C ASP A 278 13.22 47.44 -29.39
N PRO A 279 14.07 46.51 -29.85
CA PRO A 279 14.15 45.16 -29.28
C PRO A 279 14.31 45.12 -27.76
N GLU A 280 15.02 46.08 -27.16
CA GLU A 280 15.22 46.13 -25.71
C GLU A 280 13.94 46.51 -24.98
N ASP A 281 13.15 47.46 -25.50
CA ASP A 281 11.84 47.81 -24.95
C ASP A 281 10.89 46.62 -24.99
N VAL A 282 10.88 45.86 -26.10
CA VAL A 282 10.08 44.64 -26.23
C VAL A 282 10.51 43.60 -25.19
N SER A 283 11.81 43.40 -25.02
CA SER A 283 12.38 42.47 -24.04
C SER A 283 12.00 42.85 -22.60
N GLU A 284 12.20 44.13 -22.24
CA GLU A 284 11.95 44.63 -20.90
C GLU A 284 10.46 44.54 -20.53
N LEU A 285 9.57 44.97 -21.43
CA LEU A 285 8.13 44.89 -21.22
C LEU A 285 7.63 43.45 -21.19
N THR A 286 8.20 42.55 -22.01
CA THR A 286 7.89 41.12 -21.94
C THR A 286 8.23 40.57 -20.57
N ARG A 287 9.42 40.87 -20.03
CA ARG A 287 9.83 40.45 -18.68
C ARG A 287 8.92 41.04 -17.60
N LYS A 288 8.60 42.34 -17.66
CA LYS A 288 7.70 43.03 -16.70
C LYS A 288 6.28 42.47 -16.72
N SER A 289 5.80 42.02 -17.88
CA SER A 289 4.45 41.46 -18.02
C SER A 289 4.30 40.04 -17.45
N ARG A 290 5.40 39.33 -17.16
CA ARG A 290 5.37 37.96 -16.61
C ARG A 290 4.85 37.95 -15.17
N GLN A 291 3.82 37.15 -14.94
CA GLN A 291 3.15 36.96 -13.66
C GLN A 291 3.76 35.77 -12.90
N GLY A 292 4.82 36.04 -12.13
CA GLY A 292 5.52 35.04 -11.33
C GLY A 292 6.74 34.42 -12.03
N ARG A 293 7.45 33.55 -11.31
CA ARG A 293 8.68 32.89 -11.80
C ARG A 293 8.45 31.47 -12.29
N ASN A 294 7.36 30.83 -11.85
CA ASN A 294 7.11 29.43 -12.12
C ASN A 294 6.44 29.26 -13.50
N PRO A 295 6.98 28.40 -14.36
CA PRO A 295 6.30 27.99 -15.59
C PRO A 295 5.04 27.19 -15.28
N LYS A 296 4.17 27.02 -16.27
CA LYS A 296 3.05 26.08 -16.22
C LYS A 296 3.63 24.67 -16.04
N GLN A 297 3.18 23.98 -15.01
CA GLN A 297 3.69 22.66 -14.65
C GLN A 297 2.58 21.80 -14.06
N GLU A 298 2.79 20.49 -14.15
CA GLU A 298 1.92 19.46 -13.60
C GLU A 298 2.77 18.43 -12.85
N THR A 299 2.15 17.69 -11.95
CA THR A 299 2.79 16.60 -11.23
C THR A 299 2.69 15.33 -12.08
N ARG A 300 3.83 14.68 -12.37
CA ARG A 300 3.91 13.34 -12.95
C ARG A 300 4.38 12.38 -11.86
N TYR A 301 3.56 11.40 -11.51
CA TYR A 301 3.99 10.33 -10.61
C TYR A 301 4.98 9.41 -11.33
N LEU A 302 5.97 8.91 -10.59
CA LEU A 302 6.99 8.01 -11.16
C LEU A 302 6.49 6.57 -11.29
N THR A 303 5.39 6.24 -10.61
CA THR A 303 4.72 4.94 -10.63
C THR A 303 3.22 5.16 -10.64
N ASP A 304 2.48 4.21 -11.21
CA ASP A 304 1.02 4.17 -11.21
C ASP A 304 0.43 3.52 -9.93
N TRP A 305 1.26 3.06 -8.99
CA TRP A 305 0.88 2.27 -7.81
C TRP A 305 -0.18 2.88 -6.89
N ASN A 306 -0.45 4.18 -7.00
CA ASN A 306 -1.45 4.88 -6.18
C ASN A 306 -2.65 5.36 -7.02
N GLU A 307 -2.74 4.93 -8.28
CA GLU A 307 -3.93 5.16 -9.09
C GLU A 307 -5.13 4.40 -8.50
N PRO A 308 -6.34 4.97 -8.55
CA PRO A 308 -7.53 4.35 -7.93
C PRO A 308 -7.85 2.94 -8.42
N THR A 309 -7.44 2.58 -9.65
CA THR A 309 -7.69 1.27 -10.25
C THR A 309 -6.80 0.17 -9.69
N LYS A 310 -5.61 0.50 -9.16
CA LYS A 310 -4.63 -0.49 -8.74
C LYS A 310 -5.10 -1.41 -7.63
N ALA A 311 -5.91 -0.90 -6.71
CA ALA A 311 -6.47 -1.73 -5.66
C ALA A 311 -7.34 -2.85 -6.24
N GLU A 312 -8.14 -2.57 -7.27
CA GLU A 312 -8.96 -3.58 -7.95
C GLU A 312 -8.09 -4.56 -8.74
N GLU A 313 -7.09 -4.05 -9.48
CA GLU A 313 -6.14 -4.86 -10.24
C GLU A 313 -5.44 -5.89 -9.34
N TRP A 314 -4.87 -5.46 -8.20
CA TRP A 314 -4.15 -6.36 -7.30
C TRP A 314 -5.06 -7.36 -6.58
N ARG A 315 -6.29 -6.95 -6.25
CA ARG A 315 -7.27 -7.91 -5.71
C ARG A 315 -7.62 -8.97 -6.74
N SER A 316 -7.76 -8.58 -8.02
CA SER A 316 -8.00 -9.52 -9.11
C SER A 316 -6.81 -10.46 -9.33
N GLU A 317 -5.58 -9.95 -9.26
CA GLU A 317 -4.36 -10.77 -9.35
C GLU A 317 -4.29 -11.82 -8.23
N ILE A 318 -4.53 -11.41 -6.97
CA ILE A 318 -4.56 -12.32 -5.83
C ILE A 318 -5.66 -13.37 -5.98
N ALA A 319 -6.87 -12.97 -6.42
CA ALA A 319 -7.96 -13.93 -6.66
C ALA A 319 -7.62 -14.94 -7.75
N ALA A 320 -7.02 -14.51 -8.86
CA ALA A 320 -6.55 -15.40 -9.91
C ALA A 320 -5.50 -16.38 -9.40
N LEU A 321 -4.51 -15.89 -8.65
CA LEU A 321 -3.45 -16.70 -8.06
C LEU A 321 -4.01 -17.75 -7.08
N ILE A 322 -4.99 -17.39 -6.25
CA ILE A 322 -5.70 -18.34 -5.38
C ILE A 322 -6.44 -19.40 -6.20
N ASN A 323 -7.16 -18.98 -7.25
CA ASN A 323 -7.92 -19.89 -8.10
C ASN A 323 -7.03 -20.90 -8.82
N ASP A 324 -5.89 -20.47 -9.33
CA ASP A 324 -4.89 -21.35 -9.94
C ASP A 324 -4.42 -22.41 -8.93
N ALA A 325 -4.14 -22.01 -7.69
CA ALA A 325 -3.69 -22.95 -6.66
C ALA A 325 -4.77 -23.93 -6.21
N LEU A 326 -6.03 -23.49 -6.13
CA LEU A 326 -7.16 -24.37 -5.85
C LEU A 326 -7.32 -25.42 -6.97
N GLU A 327 -7.20 -24.99 -8.23
CA GLU A 327 -7.27 -25.88 -9.39
C GLU A 327 -6.13 -26.90 -9.42
N GLU A 328 -4.89 -26.45 -9.22
CA GLU A 328 -3.69 -27.30 -9.17
C GLU A 328 -3.79 -28.39 -8.09
N ASN A 329 -4.55 -28.13 -7.01
CA ASN A 329 -4.77 -29.04 -5.90
C ASN A 329 -6.08 -29.84 -6.00
N GLY A 330 -6.80 -29.75 -7.14
CA GLY A 330 -8.01 -30.53 -7.39
C GLY A 330 -9.25 -30.06 -6.62
N PHE A 331 -9.28 -28.80 -6.18
CA PHE A 331 -10.46 -28.19 -5.58
C PHE A 331 -11.30 -27.49 -6.64
N ASP A 332 -12.62 -27.73 -6.63
CA ASP A 332 -13.57 -27.08 -7.54
C ASP A 332 -13.99 -25.67 -7.07
N GLY A 333 -13.71 -25.33 -5.82
CA GLY A 333 -14.00 -24.01 -5.26
C GLY A 333 -13.22 -22.90 -5.97
N ARG A 334 -13.86 -21.76 -6.20
CA ARG A 334 -13.23 -20.56 -6.77
C ARG A 334 -13.62 -19.32 -5.97
N VAL A 335 -12.67 -18.39 -5.88
CA VAL A 335 -12.82 -17.08 -5.25
C VAL A 335 -13.03 -16.00 -6.30
N ASP A 336 -13.76 -14.94 -5.93
CA ASP A 336 -13.94 -13.75 -6.77
C ASP A 336 -13.70 -12.50 -5.90
N HIS A 337 -12.91 -11.57 -6.42
CA HIS A 337 -12.50 -10.36 -5.70
C HIS A 337 -13.60 -9.29 -5.62
N ARG A 338 -14.61 -9.37 -6.46
CA ARG A 338 -15.72 -8.42 -6.52
C ARG A 338 -16.69 -8.64 -5.36
N SER A 339 -17.48 -7.63 -5.01
CA SER A 339 -18.55 -7.81 -4.02
C SER A 339 -19.62 -8.79 -4.52
N TYR A 340 -20.36 -9.44 -3.60
CA TYR A 340 -21.47 -10.32 -3.98
C TYR A 340 -22.50 -9.62 -4.88
N GLU A 341 -22.79 -8.34 -4.63
CA GLU A 341 -23.63 -7.51 -5.50
C GLU A 341 -23.10 -7.46 -6.93
N ARG A 342 -21.80 -7.22 -7.12
CA ARG A 342 -21.16 -7.19 -8.45
C ARG A 342 -21.01 -8.57 -9.10
N GLN A 343 -21.13 -9.64 -8.32
CA GLN A 343 -21.22 -11.02 -8.81
C GLN A 343 -22.67 -11.41 -9.17
N GLY A 344 -23.67 -10.58 -8.85
CA GLY A 344 -25.08 -10.93 -9.00
C GLY A 344 -25.55 -11.97 -7.98
N ILE A 345 -24.83 -12.15 -6.87
CA ILE A 345 -25.17 -13.08 -5.79
C ILE A 345 -25.96 -12.31 -4.72
N GLU A 346 -27.20 -12.72 -4.48
CA GLU A 346 -28.04 -12.17 -3.40
C GLU A 346 -27.61 -12.74 -2.03
N ARG A 347 -26.38 -12.44 -1.62
CA ARG A 347 -25.85 -12.76 -0.29
C ARG A 347 -25.36 -11.48 0.38
N VAL A 348 -25.82 -11.26 1.61
CA VAL A 348 -25.30 -10.16 2.43
C VAL A 348 -23.85 -10.47 2.83
N PRO A 349 -22.88 -9.57 2.57
CA PRO A 349 -21.51 -9.76 3.05
C PRO A 349 -21.50 -9.96 4.57
N GLN A 350 -20.72 -10.94 5.03
CA GLN A 350 -20.45 -11.06 6.46
C GLN A 350 -19.55 -9.89 6.87
N VAL A 351 -19.95 -9.13 7.89
CA VAL A 351 -19.14 -8.04 8.44
C VAL A 351 -17.93 -8.66 9.16
N HIS A 352 -16.72 -8.19 8.84
CA HIS A 352 -15.54 -8.55 9.62
C HIS A 352 -15.64 -7.89 11.00
N GLU A 353 -16.18 -8.62 11.95
CA GLU A 353 -16.25 -8.20 13.34
C GLU A 353 -14.90 -8.46 14.01
N GLY A 354 -14.24 -7.38 14.44
CA GLY A 354 -12.99 -7.48 15.18
C GLY A 354 -13.15 -8.34 16.44
N SER A 355 -12.05 -8.93 16.91
CA SER A 355 -12.01 -9.85 18.07
C SER A 355 -12.79 -9.35 19.29
N ARG A 356 -12.81 -8.03 19.52
CA ARG A 356 -13.54 -7.36 20.59
C ARG A 356 -15.07 -7.46 20.46
N VAL A 357 -15.62 -7.39 19.24
CA VAL A 357 -17.07 -7.49 18.99
C VAL A 357 -17.55 -8.92 19.22
N ARG A 358 -16.84 -9.91 18.67
CA ARG A 358 -17.09 -11.34 18.95
C ARG A 358 -16.96 -11.69 20.43
N ALA A 359 -15.98 -11.13 21.14
CA ALA A 359 -15.83 -11.33 22.58
C ALA A 359 -16.98 -10.73 23.38
N MET A 360 -17.51 -9.57 22.97
CA MET A 360 -18.69 -8.96 23.60
C MET A 360 -19.96 -9.76 23.34
N GLU A 361 -20.17 -10.25 22.12
CA GLU A 361 -21.34 -11.08 21.78
C GLU A 361 -21.31 -12.44 22.46
N ASN A 362 -20.15 -13.13 22.46
CA ASN A 362 -20.00 -14.40 23.17
C ASN A 362 -20.25 -14.24 24.67
N ARG A 363 -19.82 -13.11 25.26
CA ARG A 363 -20.07 -12.79 26.66
C ARG A 363 -21.55 -12.49 26.91
N ALA A 364 -22.19 -11.68 26.07
CA ALA A 364 -23.61 -11.38 26.18
C ALA A 364 -24.47 -12.63 26.00
N LYS A 365 -24.06 -13.56 25.13
CA LYS A 365 -24.74 -14.83 24.89
C LYS A 365 -24.58 -15.79 26.07
N ALA A 366 -23.38 -15.89 26.65
CA ALA A 366 -23.14 -16.67 27.87
C ALA A 366 -23.88 -16.09 29.09
N GLU A 367 -23.98 -14.76 29.20
CA GLU A 367 -24.74 -14.09 30.26
C GLU A 367 -26.26 -14.30 30.08
N ALA A 368 -26.76 -14.34 28.85
CA ALA A 368 -28.17 -14.66 28.55
C ALA A 368 -28.51 -16.14 28.79
N GLU A 369 -27.59 -17.06 28.47
CA GLU A 369 -27.73 -18.51 28.75
C GLU A 369 -27.63 -18.84 30.24
N ALA A 370 -26.85 -18.07 31.01
CA ALA A 370 -26.76 -18.19 32.47
C ALA A 370 -27.91 -17.50 33.23
N ALA A 371 -28.66 -16.64 32.55
CA ALA A 371 -29.85 -15.96 33.09
C ALA A 371 -31.18 -16.64 32.69
N GLY A 372 -31.11 -17.67 31.84
CA GLY A 372 -32.14 -18.72 31.70
C GLY A 372 -31.85 -19.91 32.60
#